data_AF-A0A1M5P3Z4-F1
#
_entry.id   AF-A0A1M5P3Z4-F1
#
_cell.length_a   1.000
_cell.length_b   1.000
_cell.length_c   1.000
_cell.angle_alpha   90.00
_cell.angle_beta   90.00
_cell.angle_gamma   90.00
#
_symmetry.space_group_name_H-M   'P 1'
#
loop_
_entity.id
_entity.type
_entity.pdbx_description
1 polymer ?
#
loop_
_entity_poly.entity_id
_entity_poly.type
_entity_poly.pdbx_seq_one_letter_code
_entity_poly.pdbx_strand_id
1 'polypeptide(L)'
;MREHLKKLIHLGWHAGMDQSERARLVSINAFLVLSLVLTVLFVLVFLSLGSLSVLQALGYVPMLLLVLYLHSKFAFRTARVLVSYGFMGMVLTLALLERRSGTEYLLIALGCCSVVVFNKLTNVIASFLFAFLCYVFYKWYDSHVPFVPNPTVPYALAQNSIMFLSGFIVLAQSLVFRWLIRDYAEKLTMANRETQAMNEELQATNEELTAFSENLDLMVRQKSAQLQAYIDAIDVSIYSVVSDLDGNFMKVNDQVIAISGYTREELIGKHYRLLTSSQYSDAFFDERRQILMEGKTWRGEVEHQTKQGTLIWFDCIVIPIRDSDGIIKSFLTLGLSITERKMHDKLQEDTITLLESIAFRASHGIRGPLARINGLSYLVRRNVVDQTEFELIAEKLITCSQELNAATSELVTYVSDHQELMMDSRQNNGR
;
A
#
# COMPACT_ATOMS: atom_id res chain seq x y z
N MET A 1 -41.80 5.47 40.04
CA MET A 1 -41.76 6.89 39.62
C MET A 1 -40.42 7.29 38.98
N ARG A 2 -39.26 7.09 39.67
CA ARG A 2 -37.92 7.46 39.15
C ARG A 2 -37.57 6.84 37.78
N GLU A 3 -37.86 5.55 37.59
CA GLU A 3 -37.68 4.83 36.31
C GLU A 3 -38.53 5.43 35.16
N HIS A 4 -39.78 5.79 35.44
CA HIS A 4 -40.67 6.41 34.45
C HIS A 4 -40.25 7.83 34.08
N LEU A 5 -39.74 8.60 35.06
CA LEU A 5 -39.16 9.92 34.82
C LEU A 5 -37.91 9.82 33.93
N LYS A 6 -37.03 8.84 34.15
CA LYS A 6 -35.89 8.59 33.27
C LYS A 6 -36.34 8.29 31.83
N LYS A 7 -37.35 7.43 31.66
CA LYS A 7 -37.90 7.11 30.33
C LYS A 7 -38.47 8.35 29.61
N LEU A 8 -39.12 9.25 30.33
CA LEU A 8 -39.63 10.52 29.78
C LEU A 8 -38.51 11.50 29.41
N ILE A 9 -37.44 11.56 30.20
CA ILE A 9 -36.28 12.41 29.93
C ILE A 9 -35.53 11.93 28.67
N HIS A 10 -35.46 10.62 28.44
CA HIS A 10 -34.81 10.03 27.26
C HIS A 10 -35.77 9.79 26.08
N LEU A 11 -36.99 10.32 26.11
CA LEU A 11 -37.97 10.12 25.04
C LEU A 11 -37.48 10.74 23.71
N GLY A 12 -37.47 9.96 22.62
CA GLY A 12 -36.98 10.41 21.30
C GLY A 12 -35.51 10.08 21.03
N TRP A 13 -34.80 9.49 22.00
CA TRP A 13 -33.42 9.04 21.86
C TRP A 13 -33.29 7.93 20.79
N HIS A 14 -32.28 8.03 19.92
CA HIS A 14 -31.91 6.99 18.97
C HIS A 14 -30.39 6.93 18.79
N ALA A 15 -29.88 5.74 18.46
CA ALA A 15 -28.44 5.43 18.47
C ALA A 15 -27.62 6.15 17.37
N GLY A 16 -28.26 6.74 16.36
CA GLY A 16 -27.60 7.52 15.31
C GLY A 16 -27.49 9.02 15.59
N MET A 17 -28.06 9.51 16.69
CA MET A 17 -28.08 10.93 17.04
C MET A 17 -26.70 11.37 17.55
N ASP A 18 -26.21 12.55 17.14
CA ASP A 18 -24.95 13.09 17.64
C ASP A 18 -24.99 13.33 19.16
N GLN A 19 -23.85 13.28 19.83
CA GLN A 19 -23.76 13.45 21.28
C GLN A 19 -24.30 14.82 21.73
N SER A 20 -24.11 15.86 20.91
CA SER A 20 -24.67 17.20 21.14
C SER A 20 -26.20 17.21 21.07
N GLU A 21 -26.78 16.52 20.09
CA GLU A 21 -28.23 16.40 19.90
C GLU A 21 -28.90 15.60 21.02
N ARG A 22 -28.25 14.51 21.49
CA ARG A 22 -28.72 13.71 22.62
C ARG A 22 -28.80 14.52 23.91
N ALA A 23 -27.73 15.24 24.23
CA ALA A 23 -27.68 16.07 25.43
C ALA A 23 -28.75 17.18 25.40
N ARG A 24 -28.97 17.78 24.24
CA ARG A 24 -30.03 18.78 24.02
C ARG A 24 -31.42 18.20 24.24
N LEU A 25 -31.73 17.05 23.64
CA LEU A 25 -33.03 16.37 23.80
C LEU A 25 -33.33 16.07 25.26
N VAL A 26 -32.37 15.48 25.98
CA VAL A 26 -32.48 15.13 27.40
C VAL A 26 -32.78 16.36 28.25
N SER A 27 -32.10 17.47 27.97
CA SER A 27 -32.28 18.73 28.69
C SER A 27 -33.67 19.34 28.49
N ILE A 28 -34.15 19.36 27.25
CA ILE A 28 -35.49 19.90 26.95
C ILE A 28 -36.58 19.01 27.54
N ASN A 29 -36.44 17.69 27.42
CA ASN A 29 -37.38 16.75 28.03
C ASN A 29 -37.39 16.87 29.56
N ALA A 30 -36.24 17.02 30.21
CA ALA A 30 -36.16 17.23 31.66
C ALA A 30 -36.88 18.52 32.08
N PHE A 31 -36.71 19.61 31.32
CA PHE A 31 -37.44 20.85 31.55
C PHE A 31 -38.95 20.68 31.39
N LEU A 32 -39.40 20.03 30.32
CA LEU A 32 -40.82 19.83 30.05
C LEU A 32 -41.47 18.92 31.13
N VAL A 33 -40.74 17.91 31.60
CA VAL A 33 -41.17 17.05 32.71
C VAL A 33 -41.31 17.86 34.01
N LEU A 34 -40.35 18.74 34.32
CA LEU A 34 -40.45 19.65 35.47
C LEU A 34 -41.66 20.58 35.34
N SER A 35 -41.88 21.15 34.14
CA SER A 35 -43.04 21.99 33.85
C SER A 35 -44.36 21.25 34.03
N LEU A 36 -44.42 19.98 33.62
CA LEU A 36 -45.59 19.12 33.83
C LEU A 36 -45.85 18.91 35.33
N VAL A 37 -44.83 18.56 36.10
CA VAL A 37 -44.95 18.34 37.56
C VAL A 37 -45.45 19.60 38.26
N LEU A 38 -44.88 20.77 37.93
CA LEU A 38 -45.31 22.05 38.49
C LEU A 38 -46.76 22.38 38.11
N THR A 39 -47.17 22.07 36.88
CA THR A 39 -48.55 22.32 36.43
C THR A 39 -49.55 21.37 37.08
N VAL A 40 -49.19 20.10 37.29
CA VAL A 40 -50.03 19.15 38.04
C VAL A 40 -50.19 19.60 39.49
N LEU A 41 -49.10 20.04 40.13
CA LEU A 41 -49.13 20.58 41.49
C LEU A 41 -50.00 21.84 41.57
N PHE A 42 -49.92 22.72 40.58
CA PHE A 42 -50.83 23.86 40.41
C PHE A 42 -52.29 23.37 40.37
N VAL A 43 -52.65 22.49 39.42
CA VAL A 43 -54.02 22.00 39.27
C VAL A 43 -54.57 21.39 40.56
N LEU A 44 -53.76 20.62 41.31
CA LEU A 44 -54.15 20.02 42.59
C LEU A 44 -54.43 21.05 43.69
N VAL A 45 -53.60 22.09 43.81
CA VAL A 45 -53.81 23.18 44.78
C VAL A 45 -55.09 23.95 44.49
N PHE A 46 -55.43 24.17 43.21
CA PHE A 46 -56.64 24.92 42.85
C PHE A 46 -57.91 24.08 42.93
N LEU A 47 -57.82 22.77 42.69
CA LEU A 47 -58.89 21.81 43.03
C LEU A 47 -59.20 21.82 44.53
N SER A 48 -58.18 21.81 45.39
CA SER A 48 -58.39 21.78 46.85
C SER A 48 -58.97 23.09 47.40
N LEU A 49 -58.69 24.22 46.75
CA LEU A 49 -59.27 25.53 47.08
C LEU A 49 -60.73 25.70 46.57
N GLY A 50 -61.31 24.70 45.90
CA GLY A 50 -62.64 24.80 45.26
C GLY A 50 -62.66 25.76 44.06
N SER A 51 -61.49 26.20 43.65
CA SER A 51 -61.28 27.22 42.63
C SER A 51 -61.17 26.64 41.20
N LEU A 52 -61.15 25.32 41.05
CA LEU A 52 -61.16 24.60 39.77
C LEU A 52 -62.10 23.39 39.84
N SER A 53 -62.87 23.10 38.78
CA SER A 53 -63.67 21.86 38.72
C SER A 53 -62.84 20.66 38.26
N VAL A 54 -63.28 19.45 38.65
CA VAL A 54 -62.63 18.18 38.26
C VAL A 54 -62.58 17.99 36.75
N LEU A 55 -63.63 18.41 36.03
CA LEU A 55 -63.71 18.31 34.57
C LEU A 55 -62.66 19.19 33.87
N GLN A 56 -62.27 20.32 34.48
CA GLN A 56 -61.25 21.22 33.93
C GLN A 56 -59.84 20.75 34.24
N ALA A 57 -59.61 20.23 35.44
CA ALA A 57 -58.35 19.58 35.79
C ALA A 57 -57.98 18.47 34.79
N LEU A 58 -58.99 17.73 34.32
CA LEU A 58 -58.86 16.70 33.28
C LEU A 58 -58.49 17.24 31.89
N GLY A 59 -58.73 18.53 31.59
CA GLY A 59 -58.37 19.15 30.31
C GLY A 59 -56.91 19.57 30.20
N TYR A 60 -56.28 20.02 31.30
CA TYR A 60 -54.91 20.55 31.29
C TYR A 60 -53.84 19.48 31.15
N VAL A 61 -54.01 18.33 31.80
CA VAL A 61 -52.99 17.27 31.90
C VAL A 61 -52.74 16.54 30.55
N PRO A 62 -53.77 16.12 29.79
CA PRO A 62 -53.57 15.42 28.51
C PRO A 62 -52.90 16.31 27.46
N MET A 63 -53.15 17.62 27.48
CA MET A 63 -52.59 18.54 26.49
C MET A 63 -51.10 18.81 26.73
N LEU A 64 -50.67 18.91 28.00
CA LEU A 64 -49.25 18.98 28.36
C LEU A 64 -48.51 17.68 28.00
N LEU A 65 -49.15 16.52 28.22
CA LEU A 65 -48.61 15.22 27.78
C LEU A 65 -48.50 15.14 26.25
N LEU A 66 -49.44 15.72 25.50
CA LEU A 66 -49.39 15.79 24.05
C LEU A 66 -48.25 16.71 23.54
N VAL A 67 -48.02 17.84 24.20
CA VAL A 67 -46.87 18.73 23.91
C VAL A 67 -45.55 17.99 24.13
N LEU A 68 -45.41 17.28 25.25
CA LEU A 68 -44.27 16.42 25.57
C LEU A 68 -44.05 15.34 24.50
N TYR A 69 -45.10 14.64 24.11
CA TYR A 69 -45.05 13.60 23.09
C TYR A 69 -44.59 14.15 21.73
N LEU A 70 -45.18 15.25 21.27
CA LEU A 70 -44.80 15.89 20.01
C LEU A 70 -43.39 16.48 20.06
N HIS A 71 -42.92 16.92 21.22
CA HIS A 71 -41.53 17.37 21.40
C HIS A 71 -40.53 16.23 21.18
N SER A 72 -40.80 15.07 21.77
CA SER A 72 -39.92 13.90 21.65
C SER A 72 -39.74 13.39 20.21
N LYS A 73 -40.68 13.69 19.32
CA LYS A 73 -40.73 13.12 17.97
C LYS A 73 -39.95 13.91 16.91
N PHE A 74 -39.26 15.00 17.25
CA PHE A 74 -38.37 15.88 16.43
C PHE A 74 -38.87 16.40 15.06
N ALA A 75 -39.55 15.58 14.26
CA ALA A 75 -40.03 15.85 12.91
C ALA A 75 -41.20 16.86 12.82
N PHE A 76 -42.01 17.00 13.86
CA PHE A 76 -43.24 17.80 13.80
C PHE A 76 -43.05 19.24 14.30
N ARG A 77 -42.19 20.01 13.63
CA ARG A 77 -41.90 21.41 14.02
C ARG A 77 -43.17 22.29 14.02
N THR A 78 -44.02 22.16 13.00
CA THR A 78 -45.25 22.93 12.85
C THR A 78 -46.33 22.50 13.84
N ALA A 79 -46.45 21.19 14.11
CA ALA A 79 -47.44 20.68 15.07
C ALA A 79 -47.13 21.13 16.50
N ARG A 80 -45.84 21.23 16.88
CA ARG A 80 -45.44 21.76 18.20
C ARG A 80 -45.90 23.20 18.40
N VAL A 81 -45.72 24.03 17.38
CA VAL A 81 -46.16 25.43 17.37
C VAL A 81 -47.68 25.49 17.52
N LEU A 82 -48.40 24.71 16.70
CA LEU A 82 -49.86 24.69 16.68
C LEU A 82 -50.47 24.22 18.01
N VAL A 83 -49.92 23.16 18.61
CA VAL A 83 -50.42 22.63 19.90
C VAL A 83 -50.12 23.60 21.04
N SER A 84 -48.98 24.29 21.03
CA SER A 84 -48.67 25.31 22.04
C SER A 84 -49.63 26.50 21.99
N TYR A 85 -49.91 27.02 20.78
CA TYR A 85 -50.89 28.10 20.61
C TYR A 85 -52.32 27.63 20.88
N GLY A 86 -52.67 26.41 20.48
CA GLY A 86 -53.97 25.81 20.77
C GLY A 86 -54.20 25.64 22.26
N PHE A 87 -53.18 25.26 23.03
CA PHE A 87 -53.27 25.16 24.49
C PHE A 87 -53.52 26.53 25.12
N MET A 88 -52.78 27.55 24.67
CA MET A 88 -52.97 28.91 25.13
C MET A 88 -54.37 29.46 24.82
N GLY A 89 -54.90 29.17 23.63
CA GLY A 89 -56.28 29.50 23.25
C GLY A 89 -57.33 28.75 24.07
N MET A 90 -57.11 27.47 24.38
CA MET A 90 -57.98 26.69 25.26
C MET A 90 -58.00 27.26 26.68
N VAL A 91 -56.84 27.62 27.23
CA VAL A 91 -56.74 28.26 28.56
C VAL A 91 -57.49 29.59 28.57
N LEU A 92 -57.35 30.42 27.52
CA LEU A 92 -58.12 31.65 27.38
C LEU A 92 -59.63 31.36 27.30
N THR A 93 -60.04 30.35 26.55
CA THR A 93 -61.47 30.00 26.40
C THR A 93 -62.07 29.54 27.73
N LEU A 94 -61.35 28.71 28.49
CA LEU A 94 -61.75 28.31 29.83
C LEU A 94 -61.81 29.49 30.79
N ALA A 95 -60.82 30.42 30.70
CA ALA A 95 -60.81 31.65 31.49
C ALA A 95 -62.05 32.53 31.22
N LEU A 96 -62.43 32.69 29.95
CA LEU A 96 -63.60 33.48 29.53
C LEU A 96 -64.93 32.83 29.95
N LEU A 97 -65.01 31.50 29.95
CA LEU A 97 -66.21 30.75 30.34
C LEU A 97 -66.47 30.80 31.85
N GLU A 98 -65.43 30.72 32.69
CA GLU A 98 -65.60 30.66 34.15
C GLU A 98 -65.64 32.01 34.85
N ARG A 99 -65.09 33.06 34.23
CA ARG A 99 -65.05 34.43 34.76
C ARG A 99 -64.38 34.55 36.14
N ARG A 100 -63.24 33.91 36.41
CA ARG A 100 -62.56 33.98 37.74
C ARG A 100 -61.32 34.89 37.69
N SER A 101 -61.17 35.81 38.65
CA SER A 101 -60.18 36.93 38.70
C SER A 101 -58.68 36.57 38.76
N GLY A 102 -58.29 35.32 38.49
CA GLY A 102 -56.90 34.87 38.58
C GLY A 102 -56.37 34.17 37.33
N THR A 103 -57.22 33.90 36.33
CA THR A 103 -56.82 33.18 35.11
C THR A 103 -55.88 33.98 34.22
N GLU A 104 -55.85 35.31 34.35
CA GLU A 104 -54.88 36.18 33.67
C GLU A 104 -53.41 35.85 33.98
N TYR A 105 -53.10 35.42 35.21
CA TYR A 105 -51.74 35.10 35.63
C TYR A 105 -51.27 33.74 35.10
N LEU A 106 -52.21 32.82 34.84
CA LEU A 106 -51.93 31.55 34.17
C LEU A 106 -51.52 31.79 32.70
N LEU A 107 -52.15 32.75 32.02
CA LEU A 107 -51.76 33.15 30.66
C LEU A 107 -50.34 33.71 30.60
N ILE A 108 -49.92 34.48 31.61
CA ILE A 108 -48.55 35.00 31.73
C ILE A 108 -47.55 33.85 31.97
N ALA A 109 -47.86 32.93 32.89
CA ALA A 109 -47.02 31.75 33.16
C ALA A 109 -46.86 30.84 31.92
N LEU A 110 -47.93 30.67 31.13
CA LEU A 110 -47.94 29.90 29.89
C LEU A 110 -47.17 30.62 28.77
N GLY A 111 -47.25 31.94 28.69
CA GLY A 111 -46.41 32.76 27.83
C GLY A 111 -44.93 32.57 28.14
N CYS A 112 -44.54 32.52 29.42
CA CYS A 112 -43.16 32.22 29.82
C CYS A 112 -42.73 30.78 29.48
N CYS A 113 -43.63 29.80 29.56
CA CYS A 113 -43.34 28.41 29.14
C CYS A 113 -43.07 28.30 27.62
N SER A 114 -43.68 29.17 26.81
CA SER A 114 -43.52 29.15 25.35
C SER A 114 -42.11 29.50 24.85
N VAL A 115 -41.34 30.24 25.65
CA VAL A 115 -39.92 30.56 25.41
C VAL A 115 -39.10 29.30 25.18
N VAL A 116 -39.50 28.20 25.82
CA VAL A 116 -38.73 26.95 25.84
C VAL A 116 -39.14 25.98 24.72
N VAL A 117 -40.32 26.17 24.14
CA VAL A 117 -40.80 25.34 23.01
C VAL A 117 -40.17 25.82 21.69
N PHE A 118 -39.76 27.09 21.60
CA PHE A 118 -39.35 27.71 20.35
C PHE A 118 -37.84 27.97 20.26
N ASN A 119 -37.21 27.31 19.27
CA ASN A 119 -35.80 27.51 18.95
C ASN A 119 -35.48 28.84 18.23
N LYS A 120 -36.48 29.60 17.77
CA LYS A 120 -36.28 30.86 17.05
C LYS A 120 -36.82 32.01 17.89
N LEU A 121 -36.01 33.05 18.06
CA LEU A 121 -36.37 34.28 18.78
C LEU A 121 -37.69 34.88 18.28
N THR A 122 -37.93 34.85 16.96
CA THR A 122 -39.18 35.32 16.35
C THR A 122 -40.43 34.62 16.88
N ASN A 123 -40.35 33.31 17.11
CA ASN A 123 -41.47 32.52 17.60
C ASN A 123 -41.68 32.72 19.11
N VAL A 124 -40.60 32.93 19.85
CA VAL A 124 -40.65 33.32 21.26
C VAL A 124 -41.37 34.66 21.41
N ILE A 125 -40.96 35.67 20.61
CA ILE A 125 -41.59 37.00 20.61
C ILE A 125 -43.06 36.91 20.21
N ALA A 126 -43.38 36.17 19.14
CA ALA A 126 -44.76 35.97 18.68
C ALA A 126 -45.65 35.35 19.77
N SER A 127 -45.10 34.42 20.55
CA SER A 127 -45.84 33.78 21.63
C SER A 127 -46.08 34.70 22.84
N PHE A 128 -45.10 35.54 23.19
CA PHE A 128 -45.31 36.61 24.18
C PHE A 128 -46.36 37.63 23.73
N LEU A 129 -46.32 38.05 22.46
CA LEU A 129 -47.32 38.95 21.89
C LEU A 129 -48.72 38.33 21.90
N PHE A 130 -48.83 37.05 21.53
CA PHE A 130 -50.10 36.32 21.60
C PHE A 130 -50.63 36.22 23.05
N ALA A 131 -49.75 35.90 24.01
CA ALA A 131 -50.10 35.90 25.44
C ALA A 131 -50.66 37.26 25.91
N PHE A 132 -49.97 38.33 25.51
CA PHE A 132 -50.34 39.70 25.85
C PHE A 132 -51.69 40.09 25.22
N LEU A 133 -51.92 39.74 23.95
CA LEU A 133 -53.20 39.98 23.29
C LEU A 133 -54.35 39.21 23.96
N CYS A 134 -54.13 37.95 24.33
CA CYS A 134 -55.09 37.16 25.09
C CYS A 134 -55.42 37.81 26.44
N TYR A 135 -54.42 38.34 27.14
CA TYR A 135 -54.60 39.08 28.39
C TYR A 135 -55.43 40.37 28.21
N VAL A 136 -55.07 41.19 27.22
CA VAL A 136 -55.79 42.44 26.91
C VAL A 136 -57.24 42.14 26.53
N PHE A 137 -57.48 41.12 25.70
CA PHE A 137 -58.82 40.69 25.32
C PHE A 137 -59.64 40.22 26.53
N TYR A 138 -59.03 39.43 27.41
CA TYR A 138 -59.68 39.00 28.65
C TYR A 138 -60.08 40.18 29.53
N LYS A 139 -59.18 41.15 29.75
CA LYS A 139 -59.48 42.36 30.55
C LYS A 139 -60.57 43.21 29.91
N TRP A 140 -60.58 43.33 28.59
CA TRP A 140 -61.64 44.01 27.86
C TRP A 140 -62.99 43.30 28.04
N TYR A 141 -63.04 41.97 27.89
CA TYR A 141 -64.27 41.19 28.07
C TYR A 141 -64.81 41.27 29.51
N ASP A 142 -63.94 41.12 30.52
CA ASP A 142 -64.29 41.20 31.94
C ASP A 142 -64.88 42.58 32.31
N SER A 143 -64.35 43.66 31.71
CA SER A 143 -64.87 45.02 31.93
C SER A 143 -66.29 45.26 31.39
N HIS A 144 -66.73 44.50 30.37
CA HIS A 144 -68.06 44.64 29.77
C HIS A 144 -69.10 43.69 30.37
N VAL A 145 -68.66 42.61 31.03
CA VAL A 145 -69.55 41.63 31.67
C VAL A 145 -69.03 41.28 33.06
N PRO A 146 -69.36 42.07 34.10
CA PRO A 146 -68.74 41.94 35.42
C PRO A 146 -69.06 40.60 36.10
N PHE A 147 -68.03 40.01 36.69
CA PHE A 147 -68.11 38.77 37.44
C PHE A 147 -68.95 38.91 38.72
N VAL A 148 -69.79 37.91 39.01
CA VAL A 148 -70.54 37.79 40.27
C VAL A 148 -69.90 36.66 41.11
N PRO A 149 -69.21 36.98 42.22
CA PRO A 149 -68.48 36.00 43.00
C PRO A 149 -69.40 35.07 43.80
N ASN A 150 -69.10 33.77 43.81
CA ASN A 150 -69.74 32.81 44.70
C ASN A 150 -69.20 32.98 46.15
N PRO A 151 -70.03 33.31 47.14
CA PRO A 151 -69.57 33.60 48.51
C PRO A 151 -68.86 32.43 49.22
N THR A 152 -68.98 31.19 48.71
CA THR A 152 -68.32 30.01 49.31
C THR A 152 -66.85 29.84 48.91
N VAL A 153 -66.35 30.63 47.94
CA VAL A 153 -64.98 30.50 47.42
C VAL A 153 -64.13 31.71 47.84
N PRO A 154 -62.96 31.51 48.48
CA PRO A 154 -62.07 32.61 48.88
C PRO A 154 -61.24 33.14 47.70
N TYR A 155 -61.88 33.92 46.82
CA TYR A 155 -61.26 34.42 45.57
C TYR A 155 -60.00 35.27 45.79
N ALA A 156 -59.95 36.10 46.83
CA ALA A 156 -58.77 36.92 47.14
C ALA A 156 -57.54 36.07 47.50
N LEU A 157 -57.76 34.97 48.24
CA LEU A 157 -56.69 34.02 48.58
C LEU A 157 -56.23 33.29 47.32
N ALA A 158 -57.15 32.81 46.50
CA ALA A 158 -56.85 32.13 45.24
C ALA A 158 -56.05 33.04 44.29
N GLN A 159 -56.43 34.30 44.11
CA GLN A 159 -55.77 35.25 43.22
C GLN A 159 -54.31 35.54 43.65
N ASN A 160 -54.09 35.77 44.95
CA ASN A 160 -52.74 35.97 45.49
C ASN A 160 -51.89 34.70 45.34
N SER A 161 -52.46 33.53 45.61
CA SER A 161 -51.76 32.24 45.42
C SER A 161 -51.36 32.00 43.96
N ILE A 162 -52.19 32.37 42.98
CA ILE A 162 -51.84 32.22 41.55
C ILE A 162 -50.66 33.13 41.20
N MET A 163 -50.66 34.38 41.65
CA MET A 163 -49.58 35.33 41.36
C MET A 163 -48.23 34.84 41.91
N PHE A 164 -48.19 34.37 43.17
CA PHE A 164 -46.96 33.86 43.77
C PHE A 164 -46.50 32.54 43.12
N LEU A 165 -47.43 31.61 42.85
CA LEU A 165 -47.09 30.31 42.27
C LEU A 165 -46.62 30.45 40.81
N SER A 166 -47.26 31.32 40.01
CA SER A 166 -46.82 31.62 38.63
C SER A 166 -45.45 32.29 38.61
N GLY A 167 -45.21 33.27 39.48
CA GLY A 167 -43.88 33.89 39.62
C GLY A 167 -42.79 32.88 40.01
N PHE A 168 -43.08 31.97 40.94
CA PHE A 168 -42.16 30.91 41.34
C PHE A 168 -41.85 29.94 40.19
N ILE A 169 -42.86 29.53 39.42
CA ILE A 169 -42.68 28.67 38.24
C ILE A 169 -41.76 29.34 37.23
N VAL A 170 -41.99 30.61 36.90
CA VAL A 170 -41.17 31.36 35.94
C VAL A 170 -39.73 31.51 36.41
N LEU A 171 -39.51 31.82 37.69
CA LEU A 171 -38.17 31.92 38.27
C LEU A 171 -37.44 30.58 38.27
N ALA A 172 -38.09 29.51 38.72
CA ALA A 172 -37.53 28.16 38.72
C ALA A 172 -37.15 27.71 37.29
N GLN A 173 -38.03 27.96 36.32
CA GLN A 173 -37.77 27.66 34.90
C GLN A 173 -36.58 28.46 34.34
N SER A 174 -36.50 29.76 34.64
CA SER A 174 -35.40 30.62 34.20
C SER A 174 -34.04 30.18 34.75
N LEU A 175 -33.97 29.78 36.02
CA LEU A 175 -32.75 29.29 36.65
C LEU A 175 -32.28 27.96 36.04
N VAL A 176 -33.20 27.01 35.86
CA VAL A 176 -32.90 25.71 35.23
C VAL A 176 -32.43 25.91 33.78
N PHE A 177 -33.08 26.80 33.04
CA PHE A 177 -32.70 27.10 31.66
C PHE A 177 -31.31 27.76 31.56
N ARG A 178 -31.02 28.72 32.44
CA ARG A 178 -29.69 29.35 32.51
C ARG A 178 -28.60 28.33 32.84
N TRP A 179 -28.86 27.42 33.77
CA TRP A 179 -27.94 26.34 34.10
C TRP A 179 -27.71 25.40 32.92
N LEU A 180 -28.78 24.98 32.22
CA LEU A 180 -28.71 24.13 31.04
C LEU A 180 -27.89 24.74 29.89
N ILE A 181 -28.08 26.03 29.62
CA ILE A 181 -27.30 26.73 28.58
C ILE A 181 -25.81 26.72 28.93
N ARG A 182 -25.48 27.01 30.19
CA ARG A 182 -24.09 27.06 30.64
C ARG A 182 -23.41 25.68 30.54
N ASP A 183 -24.05 24.64 31.06
CA ASP A 183 -23.54 23.27 30.98
C ASP A 183 -23.33 22.81 29.53
N TYR A 184 -24.24 23.21 28.62
CA TYR A 184 -24.11 22.90 27.20
C TYR A 184 -22.97 23.66 26.53
N ALA A 185 -22.82 24.96 26.82
CA ALA A 185 -21.74 25.76 26.28
C ALA A 185 -20.38 25.19 26.68
N GLU A 186 -20.21 24.82 27.95
CA GLU A 186 -18.97 24.22 28.46
C GLU A 186 -18.67 22.87 27.77
N LYS A 187 -19.65 21.95 27.69
CA LYS A 187 -19.46 20.65 27.02
C LYS A 187 -19.16 20.79 25.53
N LEU A 188 -19.84 21.70 24.83
CA LEU A 188 -19.59 21.95 23.41
C LEU A 188 -18.18 22.49 23.18
N THR A 189 -17.69 23.38 24.04
CA THR A 189 -16.32 23.90 23.91
C THR A 189 -15.26 22.83 24.16
N MET A 190 -15.48 21.91 25.09
CA MET A 190 -14.55 20.80 25.35
C MET A 190 -14.52 19.83 24.16
N ALA A 191 -15.68 19.39 23.68
CA ALA A 191 -15.76 18.49 22.52
C ALA A 191 -15.13 19.11 21.26
N ASN A 192 -15.29 20.43 21.06
CA ASN A 192 -14.69 21.12 19.93
C ASN A 192 -13.15 21.20 20.05
N ARG A 193 -12.63 21.40 21.26
CA ARG A 193 -11.17 21.36 21.53
C ARG A 193 -10.59 19.97 21.28
N GLU A 194 -11.25 18.92 21.75
CA GLU A 194 -10.83 17.53 21.51
C GLU A 194 -10.81 17.21 20.01
N THR A 195 -11.85 17.63 19.28
CA THR A 195 -11.93 17.45 17.82
C THR A 195 -10.82 18.23 17.10
N GLN A 196 -10.51 19.46 17.55
CA GLN A 196 -9.42 20.24 16.98
C GLN A 196 -8.06 19.60 17.22
N ALA A 197 -7.78 19.15 18.45
CA ALA A 197 -6.53 18.46 18.77
C ALA A 197 -6.35 17.17 17.94
N MET A 198 -7.42 16.38 17.80
CA MET A 198 -7.42 15.17 16.97
C MET A 198 -7.14 15.49 15.49
N ASN A 199 -7.72 16.57 14.97
CA ASN A 199 -7.49 16.99 13.58
C ASN A 199 -6.05 17.47 13.35
N GLU A 200 -5.45 18.17 14.32
CA GLU A 200 -4.05 18.60 14.25
C GLU A 200 -3.10 17.39 14.26
N GLU A 201 -3.35 16.40 15.12
CA GLU A 201 -2.57 15.15 15.16
C GLU A 201 -2.71 14.34 13.86
N LEU A 202 -3.94 14.24 13.33
CA LEU A 202 -4.19 13.58 12.04
C LEU A 202 -3.49 14.30 10.89
N GLN A 203 -3.46 15.63 10.90
CA GLN A 203 -2.78 16.41 9.88
C GLN A 203 -1.27 16.18 9.92
N ALA A 204 -0.65 16.21 11.10
CA ALA A 204 0.77 15.91 11.27
C ALA A 204 1.11 14.49 10.76
N THR A 205 0.29 13.50 11.11
CA THR A 205 0.47 12.11 10.66
C THR A 205 0.34 11.98 9.14
N ASN A 206 -0.58 12.71 8.52
CA ASN A 206 -0.76 12.71 7.06
C ASN A 206 0.43 13.37 6.33
N GLU A 207 0.98 14.44 6.89
CA GLU A 207 2.18 15.10 6.35
C GLU A 207 3.39 14.15 6.40
N GLU A 208 3.60 13.45 7.52
CA GLU A 208 4.65 12.43 7.65
C GLU A 208 4.46 11.27 6.66
N LEU A 209 3.24 10.76 6.52
CA LEU A 209 2.94 9.67 5.57
C LEU A 209 3.17 10.09 4.12
N THR A 210 2.84 11.35 3.78
CA THR A 210 3.07 11.90 2.44
C THR A 210 4.57 11.99 2.16
N ALA A 211 5.36 12.53 3.09
CA ALA A 211 6.81 12.60 2.97
C ALA A 211 7.45 11.19 2.85
N PHE A 212 6.94 10.21 3.61
CA PHE A 212 7.38 8.82 3.50
C PHE A 212 7.06 8.22 2.12
N SER A 213 5.86 8.45 1.61
CA SER A 213 5.43 7.98 0.29
C SER A 213 6.28 8.56 -0.84
N GLU A 214 6.61 9.85 -0.77
CA GLU A 214 7.49 10.51 -1.76
C GLU A 214 8.90 9.92 -1.74
N ASN A 215 9.44 9.67 -0.54
CA ASN A 215 10.75 9.03 -0.39
C ASN A 215 10.76 7.61 -0.95
N LEU A 216 9.69 6.84 -0.71
CA LEU A 216 9.55 5.50 -1.26
C LEU A 216 9.51 5.51 -2.79
N ASP A 217 8.77 6.45 -3.41
CA ASP A 217 8.72 6.60 -4.87
C ASP A 217 10.10 6.95 -5.44
N LEU A 218 10.84 7.86 -4.80
CA LEU A 218 12.22 8.18 -5.18
C LEU A 218 13.13 6.95 -5.08
N MET A 219 13.02 6.16 -4.01
CA MET A 219 13.81 4.94 -3.84
C MET A 219 13.49 3.90 -4.91
N VAL A 220 12.21 3.69 -5.23
CA VAL A 220 11.77 2.78 -6.29
C VAL A 220 12.32 3.23 -7.64
N ARG A 221 12.25 4.51 -7.97
CA ARG A 221 12.82 5.06 -9.22
C ARG A 221 14.33 4.89 -9.29
N GLN A 222 15.04 5.17 -8.20
CA GLN A 222 16.50 4.99 -8.14
C GLN A 222 16.89 3.52 -8.32
N LYS A 223 16.20 2.59 -7.64
CA LYS A 223 16.45 1.16 -7.79
C LYS A 223 16.11 0.65 -9.18
N SER A 224 15.01 1.11 -9.77
CA SER A 224 14.63 0.79 -11.14
C SER A 224 15.68 1.29 -12.14
N ALA A 225 16.14 2.54 -12.01
CA ALA A 225 17.19 3.10 -12.87
C ALA A 225 18.52 2.34 -12.71
N GLN A 226 18.90 1.97 -11.48
CA GLN A 226 20.11 1.19 -11.23
C GLN A 226 20.04 -0.20 -11.85
N LEU A 227 18.91 -0.89 -11.72
CA LEU A 227 18.70 -2.21 -12.36
C LEU A 227 18.73 -2.09 -13.88
N GLN A 228 18.11 -1.05 -14.44
CA GLN A 228 18.14 -0.81 -15.88
C GLN A 228 19.57 -0.59 -16.38
N ALA A 229 20.37 0.20 -15.68
CA ALA A 229 21.78 0.40 -16.03
C ALA A 229 22.60 -0.90 -16.01
N TYR A 230 22.32 -1.82 -15.07
CA TYR A 230 22.94 -3.14 -15.07
C TYR A 230 22.49 -4.02 -16.25
N ILE A 231 21.20 -4.00 -16.58
CA ILE A 231 20.67 -4.72 -17.75
C ILE A 231 21.32 -4.18 -19.03
N ASP A 232 21.40 -2.85 -19.19
CA ASP A 232 22.01 -2.22 -20.36
C ASP A 232 23.50 -2.59 -20.48
N ALA A 233 24.23 -2.59 -19.35
CA ALA A 233 25.63 -3.01 -19.32
C ALA A 233 25.80 -4.49 -19.74
N ILE A 234 24.92 -5.38 -19.28
CA ILE A 234 24.90 -6.79 -19.70
C ILE A 234 24.57 -6.90 -21.19
N ASP A 235 23.54 -6.19 -21.66
CA ASP A 235 23.05 -6.25 -23.03
C ASP A 235 24.12 -5.83 -24.04
N VAL A 236 25.04 -4.92 -23.66
CA VAL A 236 26.16 -4.47 -24.51
C VAL A 236 27.44 -5.31 -24.35
N SER A 237 27.68 -5.96 -23.21
CA SER A 237 29.00 -6.56 -22.90
C SER A 237 29.12 -8.06 -23.09
N ILE A 238 28.02 -8.82 -22.96
CA ILE A 238 28.08 -10.29 -22.94
C ILE A 238 26.99 -10.91 -23.82
N TYR A 239 27.20 -12.13 -24.29
CA TYR A 239 26.17 -12.89 -24.99
C TYR A 239 25.04 -13.21 -23.99
N SER A 240 23.81 -12.76 -24.26
CA SER A 240 22.68 -12.95 -23.34
C SER A 240 21.39 -13.33 -24.07
N VAL A 241 20.76 -14.41 -23.59
CA VAL A 241 19.56 -15.00 -24.19
C VAL A 241 18.60 -15.46 -23.10
N VAL A 242 17.31 -15.19 -23.29
CA VAL A 242 16.24 -15.83 -22.53
C VAL A 242 15.54 -16.83 -23.42
N SER A 243 15.38 -18.08 -22.96
CA SER A 243 14.62 -19.11 -23.67
C SER A 243 13.43 -19.60 -22.85
N ASP A 244 12.44 -20.17 -23.52
CA ASP A 244 11.38 -20.95 -22.88
C ASP A 244 11.93 -22.29 -22.34
N LEU A 245 11.03 -23.09 -21.74
CA LEU A 245 11.37 -24.39 -21.18
C LEU A 245 11.74 -25.43 -22.25
N ASP A 246 11.25 -25.25 -23.48
CA ASP A 246 11.55 -26.13 -24.61
C ASP A 246 12.88 -25.79 -25.27
N GLY A 247 13.43 -24.60 -25.00
CA GLY A 247 14.70 -24.13 -25.55
C GLY A 247 14.56 -23.15 -26.71
N ASN A 248 13.38 -22.60 -26.95
CA ASN A 248 13.17 -21.59 -27.98
C ASN A 248 13.50 -20.20 -27.46
N PHE A 249 14.18 -19.39 -28.28
CA PHE A 249 14.58 -18.04 -27.91
C PHE A 249 13.36 -17.13 -27.71
N MET A 250 13.22 -16.56 -26.52
CA MET A 250 12.22 -15.55 -26.17
C MET A 250 12.78 -14.13 -26.24
N LYS A 251 14.05 -13.95 -25.86
CA LYS A 251 14.78 -12.68 -25.95
C LYS A 251 16.23 -12.97 -26.34
N VAL A 252 16.78 -12.14 -27.23
CA VAL A 252 18.21 -12.12 -27.57
C VAL A 252 18.70 -10.68 -27.53
N ASN A 253 19.88 -10.45 -26.96
CA ASN A 253 20.51 -9.12 -26.97
C ASN A 253 21.29 -8.87 -28.27
N ASP A 254 21.81 -7.66 -28.43
CA ASP A 254 22.50 -7.25 -29.66
C ASP A 254 23.85 -7.96 -29.86
N GLN A 255 24.50 -8.39 -28.77
CA GLN A 255 25.72 -9.22 -28.85
C GLN A 255 25.46 -10.56 -29.55
N VAL A 256 24.32 -11.20 -29.27
CA VAL A 256 23.94 -12.46 -29.95
C VAL A 256 23.79 -12.24 -31.45
N ILE A 257 23.17 -11.14 -31.86
CA ILE A 257 22.95 -10.78 -33.27
C ILE A 257 24.30 -10.52 -33.96
N ALA A 258 25.14 -9.69 -33.34
CA ALA A 258 26.45 -9.32 -33.87
C ALA A 258 27.37 -10.54 -34.05
N ILE A 259 27.40 -11.45 -33.06
CA ILE A 259 28.26 -12.63 -33.09
C ILE A 259 27.69 -13.70 -34.02
N SER A 260 26.40 -14.01 -33.93
CA SER A 260 25.82 -15.14 -34.68
C SER A 260 25.60 -14.85 -36.17
N GLY A 261 25.45 -13.56 -36.54
CA GLY A 261 25.10 -13.13 -37.90
C GLY A 261 23.64 -13.36 -38.27
N TYR A 262 22.80 -13.81 -37.35
CA TYR A 262 21.35 -13.90 -37.52
C TYR A 262 20.67 -12.63 -37.05
N THR A 263 19.57 -12.27 -37.70
CA THR A 263 18.69 -11.19 -37.24
C THR A 263 17.86 -11.63 -36.04
N ARG A 264 17.34 -10.67 -35.27
CA ARG A 264 16.48 -10.96 -34.11
C ARG A 264 15.27 -11.79 -34.52
N GLU A 265 14.64 -11.44 -35.63
CA GLU A 265 13.43 -12.07 -36.17
C GLU A 265 13.69 -13.52 -36.60
N GLU A 266 14.92 -13.82 -37.07
CA GLU A 266 15.34 -15.19 -37.40
C GLU A 266 15.59 -16.04 -36.15
N LEU A 267 15.97 -15.43 -35.02
CA LEU A 267 16.28 -16.13 -33.78
C LEU A 267 15.05 -16.34 -32.91
N ILE A 268 14.20 -15.33 -32.72
CA ILE A 268 13.05 -15.43 -31.83
C ILE A 268 12.12 -16.59 -32.25
N GLY A 269 11.76 -17.43 -31.28
CA GLY A 269 10.95 -18.63 -31.48
C GLY A 269 11.71 -19.82 -32.09
N LYS A 270 13.00 -19.68 -32.42
CA LYS A 270 13.84 -20.81 -32.85
C LYS A 270 14.53 -21.45 -31.65
N HIS A 271 14.73 -22.76 -31.76
CA HIS A 271 15.41 -23.54 -30.75
C HIS A 271 16.92 -23.24 -30.73
N TYR A 272 17.53 -23.17 -29.55
CA TYR A 272 18.95 -22.79 -29.39
C TYR A 272 19.94 -23.68 -30.15
N ARG A 273 19.52 -24.90 -30.52
CA ARG A 273 20.30 -25.83 -31.34
C ARG A 273 20.66 -25.25 -32.71
N LEU A 274 19.91 -24.24 -33.20
CA LEU A 274 20.24 -23.51 -34.42
C LEU A 274 21.66 -22.92 -34.39
N LEU A 275 22.12 -22.48 -33.21
CA LEU A 275 23.44 -21.88 -33.03
C LEU A 275 24.48 -22.89 -32.56
N THR A 276 24.12 -24.14 -32.28
CA THR A 276 25.03 -25.12 -31.68
C THR A 276 25.76 -25.92 -32.76
N SER A 277 27.07 -26.12 -32.62
CA SER A 277 27.87 -26.97 -33.51
C SER A 277 27.33 -28.41 -33.57
N SER A 278 27.50 -29.09 -34.71
CA SER A 278 27.01 -30.46 -34.91
C SER A 278 27.75 -31.52 -34.08
N GLN A 279 28.80 -31.15 -33.34
CA GLN A 279 29.59 -32.06 -32.52
C GLN A 279 28.88 -32.55 -31.24
N TYR A 280 27.79 -31.90 -30.83
CA TYR A 280 27.07 -32.23 -29.59
C TYR A 280 26.00 -33.30 -29.82
N SER A 281 25.98 -34.31 -28.95
CA SER A 281 24.99 -35.39 -28.98
C SER A 281 23.67 -34.96 -28.31
N ASP A 282 22.57 -35.68 -28.60
CA ASP A 282 21.30 -35.46 -27.89
C ASP A 282 21.43 -35.68 -26.38
N ALA A 283 22.26 -36.63 -25.96
CA ALA A 283 22.53 -36.91 -24.55
C ALA A 283 23.08 -35.69 -23.79
N PHE A 284 23.95 -34.88 -24.43
CA PHE A 284 24.46 -33.65 -23.84
C PHE A 284 23.32 -32.64 -23.55
N PHE A 285 22.38 -32.51 -24.48
CA PHE A 285 21.25 -31.60 -24.30
C PHE A 285 20.25 -32.10 -23.27
N ASP A 286 20.06 -33.42 -23.18
CA ASP A 286 19.14 -34.03 -22.21
C ASP A 286 19.68 -33.92 -20.79
N GLU A 287 20.97 -34.15 -20.56
CA GLU A 287 21.63 -33.91 -19.27
C GLU A 287 21.48 -32.45 -18.85
N ARG A 288 21.78 -31.52 -19.78
CA ARG A 288 21.63 -30.09 -19.52
C ARG A 288 20.20 -29.72 -19.16
N ARG A 289 19.21 -30.24 -19.90
CA ARG A 289 17.78 -30.00 -19.64
C ARG A 289 17.39 -30.55 -18.27
N GLN A 290 17.86 -31.74 -17.89
CA GLN A 290 17.57 -32.34 -16.59
C GLN A 290 18.07 -31.44 -15.44
N ILE A 291 19.33 -30.99 -15.50
CA ILE A 291 19.92 -30.10 -14.49
C ILE A 291 19.07 -28.83 -14.33
N LEU A 292 18.66 -28.23 -15.44
CA LEU A 292 17.89 -27.00 -15.46
C LEU A 292 16.46 -27.19 -14.93
N MET A 293 15.80 -28.29 -15.27
CA MET A 293 14.45 -28.62 -14.79
C MET A 293 14.43 -28.98 -13.30
N GLU A 294 15.53 -29.49 -12.76
CA GLU A 294 15.74 -29.63 -11.30
C GLU A 294 15.95 -28.27 -10.60
N GLY A 295 15.99 -27.17 -11.36
CA GLY A 295 16.19 -25.83 -10.85
C GLY A 295 17.63 -25.50 -10.48
N LYS A 296 18.59 -26.29 -10.97
CA LYS A 296 20.02 -26.06 -10.80
C LYS A 296 20.58 -25.28 -11.98
N THR A 297 21.64 -24.53 -11.74
CA THR A 297 22.37 -23.81 -12.79
C THR A 297 23.30 -24.76 -13.53
N TRP A 298 23.28 -24.71 -14.86
CA TRP A 298 24.26 -25.42 -15.69
C TRP A 298 25.41 -24.49 -16.09
N ARG A 299 26.63 -25.02 -16.17
CA ARG A 299 27.82 -24.31 -16.65
C ARG A 299 28.62 -25.22 -17.57
N GLY A 300 29.15 -24.67 -18.66
CA GLY A 300 30.02 -25.42 -19.56
C GLY A 300 30.46 -24.62 -20.78
N GLU A 301 31.52 -25.11 -21.41
CA GLU A 301 32.05 -24.54 -22.64
C GLU A 301 31.32 -25.14 -23.86
N VAL A 302 30.81 -24.28 -24.73
CA VAL A 302 30.06 -24.68 -25.93
C VAL A 302 30.63 -24.01 -27.18
N GLU A 303 30.66 -24.77 -28.26
CA GLU A 303 31.01 -24.30 -29.59
C GLU A 303 29.73 -23.97 -30.36
N HIS A 304 29.61 -22.71 -30.74
CA HIS A 304 28.53 -22.23 -31.57
C HIS A 304 28.97 -22.09 -33.02
N GLN A 305 28.04 -22.28 -33.94
CA GLN A 305 28.23 -22.04 -35.36
C GLN A 305 27.42 -20.82 -35.80
N THR A 306 28.08 -19.86 -36.44
CA THR A 306 27.41 -18.67 -37.00
C THR A 306 26.63 -19.01 -38.25
N LYS A 307 25.79 -18.09 -38.73
CA LYS A 307 25.07 -18.22 -40.01
C LYS A 307 26.00 -18.48 -41.21
N GLN A 308 27.24 -18.01 -41.13
CA GLN A 308 28.26 -18.18 -42.18
C GLN A 308 29.10 -19.46 -42.00
N GLY A 309 28.87 -20.23 -40.93
CA GLY A 309 29.58 -21.47 -40.66
C GLY A 309 30.80 -21.36 -39.76
N THR A 310 31.18 -20.13 -39.35
CA THR A 310 32.32 -19.89 -38.43
C THR A 310 32.04 -20.47 -37.05
N LEU A 311 33.05 -21.10 -36.44
CA LEU A 311 32.95 -21.68 -35.10
C LEU A 311 33.44 -20.69 -34.03
N ILE A 312 32.66 -20.52 -32.97
CA ILE A 312 32.93 -19.59 -31.87
C ILE A 312 32.74 -20.33 -30.55
N TRP A 313 33.75 -20.30 -29.69
CA TRP A 313 33.71 -20.93 -28.38
C TRP A 313 33.19 -19.97 -27.31
N PHE A 314 32.26 -20.44 -26.49
CA PHE A 314 31.68 -19.72 -25.37
C PHE A 314 31.85 -20.49 -24.06
N ASP A 315 32.23 -19.80 -22.98
CA ASP A 315 31.97 -20.25 -21.62
C ASP A 315 30.58 -19.78 -21.21
N CYS A 316 29.66 -20.71 -20.99
CA CYS A 316 28.24 -20.45 -20.82
C CYS A 316 27.75 -20.86 -19.43
N ILE A 317 26.87 -20.02 -18.88
CA ILE A 317 26.07 -20.32 -17.70
C ILE A 317 24.59 -20.21 -18.05
N VAL A 318 23.80 -21.21 -17.66
CA VAL A 318 22.35 -21.25 -17.89
C VAL A 318 21.64 -21.33 -16.55
N ILE A 319 20.83 -20.33 -16.25
CA ILE A 319 20.20 -20.09 -14.95
C ILE A 319 18.67 -20.21 -15.10
N PRO A 320 17.99 -21.05 -14.30
CA PRO A 320 16.53 -21.11 -14.27
C PRO A 320 15.93 -19.86 -13.61
N ILE A 321 15.02 -19.20 -14.34
CA ILE A 321 14.23 -18.06 -13.84
C ILE A 321 12.89 -18.59 -13.34
N ARG A 322 12.56 -18.24 -12.10
CA ARG A 322 11.30 -18.61 -11.43
C ARG A 322 10.32 -17.44 -11.43
N ASP A 323 9.04 -17.76 -11.45
CA ASP A 323 7.96 -16.80 -11.21
C ASP A 323 7.71 -16.57 -9.70
N SER A 324 6.66 -15.80 -9.38
CA SER A 324 6.25 -15.50 -8.00
C SER A 324 5.83 -16.74 -7.20
N ASP A 325 5.41 -17.80 -7.88
CA ASP A 325 4.96 -19.05 -7.27
C ASP A 325 6.13 -20.07 -7.12
N GLY A 326 7.35 -19.67 -7.53
CA GLY A 326 8.56 -20.49 -7.46
C GLY A 326 8.71 -21.48 -8.61
N ILE A 327 7.82 -21.45 -9.60
CA ILE A 327 7.82 -22.35 -10.75
C ILE A 327 8.80 -21.82 -11.80
N ILE A 328 9.60 -22.71 -12.40
CA ILE A 328 10.55 -22.34 -13.46
C ILE A 328 9.75 -21.98 -14.72
N LYS A 329 9.94 -20.76 -15.23
CA LYS A 329 9.21 -20.24 -16.40
C LYS A 329 10.09 -20.10 -17.64
N SER A 330 11.38 -19.87 -17.45
CA SER A 330 12.33 -19.61 -18.53
C SER A 330 13.77 -19.86 -18.07
N PHE A 331 14.70 -19.86 -19.01
CA PHE A 331 16.14 -19.96 -18.74
C PHE A 331 16.87 -18.72 -19.24
N LEU A 332 17.78 -18.17 -18.42
CA LEU A 332 18.73 -17.13 -18.82
C LEU A 332 20.07 -17.77 -19.13
N THR A 333 20.54 -17.61 -20.35
CA THR A 333 21.88 -18.02 -20.79
C THR A 333 22.76 -16.78 -20.89
N LEU A 334 23.89 -16.79 -20.18
CA LEU A 334 24.96 -15.80 -20.34
C LEU A 334 26.19 -16.52 -20.88
N GLY A 335 26.87 -15.91 -21.86
CA GLY A 335 28.05 -16.47 -22.51
C GLY A 335 29.16 -15.44 -22.65
N LEU A 336 30.39 -15.89 -22.41
CA LEU A 336 31.61 -15.14 -22.71
C LEU A 336 32.36 -15.85 -23.83
N SER A 337 32.72 -15.12 -24.90
CA SER A 337 33.56 -15.70 -25.94
C SER A 337 34.93 -16.02 -25.36
N ILE A 338 35.34 -17.28 -25.49
CA ILE A 338 36.66 -17.79 -25.09
C ILE A 338 37.45 -18.25 -26.32
N THR A 339 37.02 -17.85 -27.52
CA THR A 339 37.62 -18.30 -28.79
C THR A 339 39.10 -17.97 -28.87
N GLU A 340 39.51 -16.73 -28.53
CA GLU A 340 40.93 -16.35 -28.51
C GLU A 340 41.74 -17.19 -27.53
N ARG A 341 41.18 -17.46 -26.34
CA ARG A 341 41.82 -18.31 -25.34
C ARG A 341 41.99 -19.74 -25.88
N LYS A 342 40.96 -20.32 -26.49
CA LYS A 342 41.02 -21.66 -27.09
C LYS A 342 42.05 -21.74 -28.22
N MET A 343 42.14 -20.71 -29.07
CA MET A 343 43.15 -20.63 -30.13
C MET A 343 44.56 -20.56 -29.56
N HIS A 344 44.77 -19.80 -28.48
CA HIS A 344 46.06 -19.71 -27.81
C HIS A 344 46.45 -21.04 -27.13
N ASP A 345 45.52 -21.66 -26.41
CA ASP A 345 45.73 -22.98 -25.78
C ASP A 345 46.09 -24.03 -26.83
N LYS A 346 45.39 -24.01 -27.97
CA LYS A 346 45.68 -24.94 -29.09
C LYS A 346 47.06 -24.70 -29.69
N LEU A 347 47.43 -23.45 -29.92
CA LEU A 347 48.76 -23.09 -30.42
C LEU A 347 49.87 -23.55 -29.46
N GLN A 348 49.67 -23.41 -28.15
CA GLN A 348 50.62 -23.89 -27.15
C GLN A 348 50.77 -25.42 -27.19
N GLU A 349 49.65 -26.14 -27.26
CA GLU A 349 49.66 -27.60 -27.39
C GLU A 349 50.43 -28.04 -28.64
N ASP A 350 50.12 -27.46 -29.80
CA ASP A 350 50.80 -27.78 -31.06
C ASP A 350 52.31 -27.45 -31.00
N THR A 351 52.68 -26.37 -30.29
CA THR A 351 54.08 -26.00 -30.06
C THR A 351 54.80 -27.03 -29.18
N ILE A 352 54.16 -27.51 -28.11
CA ILE A 352 54.73 -28.53 -27.21
C ILE A 352 54.93 -29.85 -27.99
N THR A 353 53.92 -30.29 -28.73
CA THR A 353 54.03 -31.51 -29.56
C THR A 353 55.15 -31.39 -30.60
N LEU A 354 55.32 -30.22 -31.21
CA LEU A 354 56.45 -29.96 -32.10
C LEU A 354 57.80 -30.04 -31.37
N LEU A 355 57.92 -29.43 -30.19
CA LEU A 355 59.15 -29.48 -29.39
C LEU A 355 59.51 -30.92 -28.97
N GLU A 356 58.51 -31.73 -28.58
CA GLU A 356 58.70 -33.15 -28.26
C GLU A 356 59.20 -33.94 -29.47
N SER A 357 58.60 -33.70 -30.65
CA SER A 357 59.05 -34.29 -31.92
C SER A 357 60.50 -33.93 -32.24
N ILE A 358 60.88 -32.65 -32.09
CA ILE A 358 62.25 -32.18 -32.30
C ILE A 358 63.21 -32.85 -31.32
N ALA A 359 62.87 -32.87 -30.03
CA ALA A 359 63.70 -33.47 -28.98
C ALA A 359 63.91 -34.97 -29.23
N PHE A 360 62.86 -35.68 -29.64
CA PHE A 360 62.92 -37.09 -30.01
C PHE A 360 63.87 -37.32 -31.20
N ARG A 361 63.68 -36.58 -32.31
CA ARG A 361 64.52 -36.68 -33.52
C ARG A 361 65.98 -36.35 -33.25
N ALA A 362 66.25 -35.27 -32.52
CA ALA A 362 67.60 -34.89 -32.10
C ALA A 362 68.26 -36.00 -31.27
N SER A 363 67.55 -36.53 -30.28
CA SER A 363 68.07 -37.58 -29.40
C SER A 363 68.38 -38.86 -30.17
N HIS A 364 67.51 -39.31 -31.08
CA HIS A 364 67.73 -40.54 -31.84
C HIS A 364 68.83 -40.39 -32.90
N GLY A 365 68.82 -39.30 -33.67
CA GLY A 365 69.76 -39.08 -34.78
C GLY A 365 71.17 -38.67 -34.35
N ILE A 366 71.31 -37.93 -33.25
CA ILE A 366 72.61 -37.36 -32.83
C ILE A 366 73.33 -38.25 -31.82
N ARG A 367 72.61 -38.90 -30.89
CA ARG A 367 73.24 -39.66 -29.79
C ARG A 367 74.01 -40.89 -30.27
N GLY A 368 73.51 -41.58 -31.30
CA GLY A 368 74.16 -42.77 -31.87
C GLY A 368 75.56 -42.48 -32.44
N PRO A 369 75.68 -41.54 -33.41
CA PRO A 369 76.97 -41.13 -33.95
C PRO A 369 77.89 -40.52 -32.89
N LEU A 370 77.38 -39.69 -31.96
CA LEU A 370 78.20 -39.12 -30.88
C LEU A 370 78.81 -40.20 -29.96
N ALA A 371 78.03 -41.22 -29.59
CA ALA A 371 78.54 -42.32 -28.77
C ALA A 371 79.66 -43.08 -29.49
N ARG A 372 79.51 -43.30 -30.80
CA ARG A 372 80.55 -43.91 -31.64
C ARG A 372 81.79 -43.03 -31.75
N ILE A 373 81.63 -41.72 -32.01
CA ILE A 373 82.73 -40.76 -32.09
C ILE A 373 83.51 -40.74 -30.79
N ASN A 374 82.83 -40.67 -29.64
CA ASN A 374 83.49 -40.67 -28.33
C ASN A 374 84.23 -41.97 -28.06
N GLY A 375 83.64 -43.12 -28.38
CA GLY A 375 84.28 -44.44 -28.23
C GLY A 375 85.51 -44.60 -29.12
N LEU A 376 85.40 -44.23 -30.40
CA LEU A 376 86.50 -44.27 -31.37
C LEU A 376 87.63 -43.30 -30.99
N SER A 377 87.28 -42.06 -30.59
CA SER A 377 88.26 -41.06 -30.14
C SER A 377 89.00 -41.53 -28.87
N TYR A 378 88.31 -42.24 -27.98
CA TYR A 378 88.93 -42.82 -26.79
C TYR A 378 89.97 -43.89 -27.12
N LEU A 379 89.70 -44.76 -28.11
CA LEU A 379 90.65 -45.79 -28.57
C LEU A 379 91.92 -45.16 -29.14
N VAL A 380 91.76 -44.12 -29.98
CA VAL A 380 92.90 -43.35 -30.52
C VAL A 380 93.72 -42.72 -29.39
N ARG A 381 93.07 -42.12 -28.39
CA ARG A 381 93.76 -41.45 -27.27
C ARG A 381 94.59 -42.39 -26.41
N ARG A 382 94.20 -43.67 -26.27
CA ARG A 382 94.93 -44.65 -25.46
C ARG A 382 96.13 -45.29 -26.17
N ASN A 383 96.39 -44.91 -27.43
CA ASN A 383 97.53 -45.40 -28.22
C ASN A 383 97.56 -46.94 -28.35
N VAL A 384 96.37 -47.55 -28.43
CA VAL A 384 96.17 -49.02 -28.48
C VAL A 384 95.94 -49.52 -29.90
N VAL A 385 96.17 -48.67 -30.91
CA VAL A 385 95.81 -48.94 -32.30
C VAL A 385 97.05 -48.88 -33.20
N ASP A 386 97.16 -49.83 -34.13
CA ASP A 386 98.19 -49.82 -35.17
C ASP A 386 97.87 -48.86 -36.33
N GLN A 387 98.79 -48.70 -37.29
CA GLN A 387 98.65 -47.77 -38.41
C GLN A 387 97.41 -48.06 -39.27
N THR A 388 97.10 -49.34 -39.50
CA THR A 388 95.95 -49.83 -40.27
C THR A 388 94.64 -49.64 -39.50
N GLU A 389 94.64 -49.87 -38.19
CA GLU A 389 93.49 -49.61 -37.32
C GLU A 389 93.22 -48.11 -37.16
N PHE A 390 94.25 -47.26 -37.20
CA PHE A 390 94.10 -45.81 -37.18
C PHE A 390 93.38 -45.29 -38.43
N GLU A 391 93.76 -45.77 -39.63
CA GLU A 391 93.07 -45.41 -40.88
C GLU A 391 91.60 -45.85 -40.86
N LEU A 392 91.31 -47.07 -40.37
CA LEU A 392 89.94 -47.57 -40.21
C LEU A 392 89.11 -46.76 -39.20
N ILE A 393 89.72 -46.32 -38.08
CA ILE A 393 89.04 -45.46 -37.11
C ILE A 393 88.77 -44.08 -37.72
N ALA A 394 89.72 -43.51 -38.45
CA ALA A 394 89.56 -42.21 -39.12
C ALA A 394 88.39 -42.26 -40.12
N GLU A 395 88.31 -43.33 -40.93
CA GLU A 395 87.18 -43.55 -41.85
C GLU A 395 85.84 -43.63 -41.09
N LYS A 396 85.76 -44.40 -40.02
CA LYS A 396 84.54 -44.52 -39.20
C LYS A 396 84.14 -43.21 -38.50
N LEU A 397 85.10 -42.39 -38.08
CA LEU A 397 84.84 -41.07 -37.53
C LEU A 397 84.28 -40.11 -38.58
N ILE A 398 84.78 -40.16 -39.81
CA ILE A 398 84.24 -39.41 -40.94
C ILE A 398 82.80 -39.86 -41.23
N THR A 399 82.53 -41.16 -41.26
CA THR A 399 81.16 -41.68 -41.45
C THR A 399 80.21 -41.22 -40.34
N CYS A 400 80.63 -41.30 -39.07
CA CYS A 400 79.80 -40.80 -37.96
C CYS A 400 79.57 -39.28 -38.04
N SER A 401 80.56 -38.52 -38.52
CA SER A 401 80.42 -37.08 -38.76
C SER A 401 79.42 -36.78 -39.88
N GLN A 402 79.46 -37.53 -40.98
CA GLN A 402 78.51 -37.42 -42.08
C GLN A 402 77.08 -37.80 -41.65
N GLU A 403 76.92 -38.88 -40.87
CA GLU A 403 75.63 -39.27 -40.29
C GLU A 403 75.07 -38.20 -39.36
N LEU A 404 75.93 -37.58 -38.53
CA LEU A 404 75.53 -36.49 -37.65
C LEU A 404 75.10 -35.26 -38.45
N ASN A 405 75.85 -34.92 -39.50
CA ASN A 405 75.51 -33.80 -40.39
C ASN A 405 74.20 -34.03 -41.18
N ALA A 406 73.94 -35.28 -41.60
CA ALA A 406 72.69 -35.69 -42.22
C ALA A 406 71.52 -35.59 -41.22
N ALA A 407 71.69 -36.09 -40.00
CA ALA A 407 70.67 -36.01 -38.95
C ALA A 407 70.35 -34.56 -38.56
N THR A 408 71.36 -33.68 -38.46
CA THR A 408 71.13 -32.26 -38.20
C THR A 408 70.45 -31.56 -39.37
N SER A 409 70.79 -31.92 -40.61
CA SER A 409 70.15 -31.35 -41.81
C SER A 409 68.68 -31.75 -41.89
N GLU A 410 68.36 -33.02 -41.63
CA GLU A 410 66.96 -33.50 -41.59
C GLU A 410 66.15 -32.76 -40.51
N LEU A 411 66.74 -32.51 -39.34
CA LEU A 411 66.08 -31.77 -38.27
C LEU A 411 65.81 -30.31 -38.67
N VAL A 412 66.77 -29.65 -39.32
CA VAL A 412 66.58 -28.26 -39.81
C VAL A 412 65.47 -28.20 -40.86
N THR A 413 65.45 -29.13 -41.81
CA THR A 413 64.38 -29.22 -42.82
C THR A 413 63.03 -29.43 -42.16
N TYR A 414 62.93 -30.37 -41.21
CA TYR A 414 61.69 -30.64 -40.48
C TYR A 414 61.14 -29.40 -39.74
N VAL A 415 62.02 -28.63 -39.09
CA VAL A 415 61.62 -27.38 -38.42
C VAL A 415 61.16 -26.32 -39.44
N SER A 416 61.85 -26.18 -40.57
CA SER A 416 61.49 -25.24 -41.63
C SER A 416 60.13 -25.54 -42.23
N ASP A 417 59.88 -26.80 -42.60
CA ASP A 417 58.61 -27.24 -43.19
C ASP A 417 57.44 -27.03 -42.21
N HIS A 418 57.66 -27.29 -40.92
CA HIS A 418 56.63 -27.04 -39.89
C HIS A 418 56.37 -25.55 -39.65
N GLN A 419 57.38 -24.69 -39.75
CA GLN A 419 57.19 -23.24 -39.65
C GLN A 419 56.35 -22.69 -40.81
N GLU A 420 56.57 -23.19 -42.03
CA GLU A 420 55.82 -22.77 -43.21
C GLU A 420 54.34 -23.18 -43.12
N LEU A 421 54.06 -24.41 -42.69
CA LEU A 421 52.69 -24.90 -42.43
C LEU A 421 51.97 -24.11 -41.33
N MET A 422 52.70 -23.71 -40.28
CA MET A 422 52.15 -22.89 -39.19
C MET A 422 51.88 -21.44 -39.60
N MET A 423 52.60 -20.90 -40.59
CA MET A 423 52.38 -19.56 -41.12
C MET A 423 51.18 -19.51 -42.08
N ASP A 424 51.00 -20.54 -42.91
CA ASP A 424 49.85 -20.65 -43.81
C ASP A 424 48.52 -20.86 -43.05
N SER A 425 48.53 -21.66 -41.98
CA SER A 425 47.33 -21.87 -41.15
C SER A 425 46.88 -20.59 -40.43
N ARG A 426 47.83 -19.73 -40.04
CA ARG A 426 47.53 -18.40 -39.44
C ARG A 426 46.93 -17.42 -40.42
N GLN A 427 47.31 -17.45 -41.70
CA GLN A 427 46.72 -16.56 -42.70
C GLN A 427 45.29 -16.95 -43.09
N ASN A 428 44.96 -18.25 -43.05
CA ASN A 428 43.61 -18.73 -43.39
C ASN A 428 42.59 -18.59 -42.25
N ASN A 429 42.99 -18.67 -40.98
CA ASN A 429 42.08 -18.54 -39.83
C ASN A 429 41.79 -17.08 -39.41
N GLY A 430 42.44 -16.09 -40.04
CA GLY A 430 42.24 -14.66 -39.76
C GLY A 430 41.34 -13.93 -40.75
N ARG A 431 40.63 -14.64 -41.64
CA ARG A 431 39.76 -14.06 -42.68
C ARG A 431 38.29 -14.32 -42.46
#